data_AF-A0A1G3CS19-F1
#
_entry.id   AF-A0A1G3CS19-F1
#
_cell.length_a   1.000
_cell.length_b   1.000
_cell.length_c   1.000
_cell.angle_alpha   90.00
_cell.angle_beta   90.00
_cell.angle_gamma   90.00
#
_symmetry.space_group_name_H-M   'P 1'
#
loop_
_entity.id
_entity.type
_entity.pdbx_description
1 polymer ?
#
loop_
_entity_poly.entity_id
_entity_poly.type
_entity_poly.pdbx_seq_one_letter_code
_entity_poly.pdbx_strand_id
1 'polypeptide(L)' 'MATGNPGNLDITGEEIDDRIRSRITGDLRFYDSITHHALFNLPKYLRADINRQTRIISDKDPLTEHYPGISPHK' A
#
# COMPACT_ATOMS: atom_id res chain seq x y z
N MET A 1 -0.91 1.34 3.62
CA MET A 1 -1.63 2.56 4.00
C MET A 1 -1.11 3.01 5.36
N ALA A 2 -0.96 4.31 5.60
CA ALA A 2 -0.53 4.84 6.90
C ALA A 2 -1.47 5.98 7.31
N THR A 3 -1.84 6.04 8.59
CA THR A 3 -2.73 7.06 9.15
C THR A 3 -2.39 7.26 10.63
N GLY A 4 -2.64 8.45 11.16
CA GLY A 4 -2.54 8.73 12.60
C GLY A 4 -3.67 8.13 13.43
N ASN A 5 -4.72 7.59 12.80
CA ASN A 5 -5.84 6.92 13.45
C ASN A 5 -6.04 5.50 12.87
N PRO A 6 -5.34 4.48 13.40
CA PRO A 6 -5.37 3.12 12.85
C PRO A 6 -6.72 2.44 13.02
N GLY A 7 -7.56 2.87 13.98
CA GLY A 7 -8.92 2.33 14.17
C GLY A 7 -9.82 2.54 12.94
N ASN A 8 -9.50 3.49 12.07
CA ASN A 8 -10.24 3.76 10.84
C ASN A 8 -9.83 2.86 9.67
N LEU A 9 -8.84 1.97 9.84
CA LEU A 9 -8.39 1.07 8.78
C LEU A 9 -9.12 -0.27 8.78
N ASP A 10 -9.72 -0.66 9.91
CA ASP A 10 -10.51 -1.88 10.02
C ASP A 10 -11.97 -1.57 9.70
N ILE A 11 -12.29 -1.57 8.40
CA ILE A 11 -13.63 -1.30 7.88
C ILE A 11 -14.18 -2.54 7.20
N THR A 12 -15.48 -2.76 7.33
CA THR A 12 -16.15 -3.91 6.74
C THR A 12 -16.29 -3.74 5.22
N GLY A 13 -16.48 -4.86 4.52
CA GLY A 13 -16.76 -4.82 3.08
C GLY A 13 -18.02 -4.01 2.73
N GLU A 14 -19.07 -4.13 3.54
CA GLU A 14 -20.31 -3.35 3.38
C GLU A 14 -20.04 -1.83 3.46
N GLU A 15 -19.29 -1.39 4.48
CA GLU A 15 -18.91 0.02 4.62
C GLU A 15 -18.07 0.50 3.43
N ILE A 16 -17.20 -0.34 2.88
CA ILE A 16 -16.42 -0.02 1.67
C ILE A 16 -17.35 0.17 0.47
N ASP A 17 -18.26 -0.77 0.22
CA ASP A 17 -19.16 -0.73 -0.94
C ASP A 17 -20.16 0.43 -0.83
N ASP A 18 -20.64 0.74 0.38
CA ASP A 18 -21.50 1.90 0.64
C ASP A 18 -20.76 3.23 0.42
N ARG A 19 -19.48 3.31 0.83
CA ARG A 19 -18.64 4.47 0.52
C ARG A 19 -18.39 4.62 -0.98
N ILE A 20 -18.18 3.52 -1.70
CA ILE A 20 -18.02 3.55 -3.16
C ILE A 20 -19.30 4.07 -3.80
N ARG A 21 -20.45 3.46 -3.47
CA ARG A 21 -21.77 3.81 -4.04
C ARG A 21 -22.16 5.26 -3.75
N SER A 22 -21.85 5.77 -2.56
CA SER A 22 -22.21 7.14 -2.16
C SER A 22 -21.32 8.23 -2.75
N ARG A 23 -20.12 7.90 -3.25
CA ARG A 23 -19.11 8.89 -3.65
C ARG A 23 -18.71 8.81 -5.12
N ILE A 24 -18.88 7.66 -5.75
CA ILE A 24 -18.45 7.41 -7.13
C ILE A 24 -19.68 7.19 -8.02
N THR A 25 -19.71 7.88 -9.16
CA THR A 25 -20.74 7.69 -10.17
C THR A 25 -20.31 6.60 -11.16
N GLY A 26 -21.16 5.59 -11.34
CA GLY A 26 -20.90 4.44 -12.22
C GLY A 26 -20.10 3.33 -11.53
N ASP A 27 -19.90 2.23 -12.26
CA ASP A 27 -19.27 1.03 -11.73
C ASP A 27 -17.75 1.08 -11.88
N LEU A 28 -17.04 0.69 -10.82
CA LEU A 28 -15.59 0.53 -10.86
C LEU A 28 -15.22 -0.77 -11.59
N ARG A 29 -14.23 -0.69 -12.48
CA ARG A 29 -13.84 -1.82 -13.34
C ARG A 29 -13.04 -2.92 -12.65
N PHE A 30 -12.48 -2.63 -11.47
CA PHE A 30 -11.56 -3.51 -10.75
C PHE A 30 -11.79 -3.50 -9.25
N TYR A 31 -12.28 -2.39 -8.70
CA TYR A 31 -12.21 -2.15 -7.26
C TYR A 31 -13.58 -2.27 -6.62
N ASP A 32 -13.68 -3.16 -5.64
CA ASP A 32 -14.82 -3.39 -4.76
C ASP A 32 -14.31 -3.76 -3.35
N SER A 33 -15.20 -4.03 -2.41
CA SER A 33 -14.83 -4.48 -1.06
C SER A 33 -13.94 -5.72 -1.04
N ILE A 34 -14.21 -6.70 -1.91
CA ILE A 34 -13.44 -7.95 -2.00
C ILE A 34 -12.00 -7.66 -2.41
N THR A 35 -11.84 -6.88 -3.48
CA THR A 35 -10.55 -6.49 -4.03
C THR A 35 -9.78 -5.61 -3.04
N HIS A 36 -10.46 -4.69 -2.34
CA HIS A 36 -9.86 -3.88 -1.28
C HIS A 36 -9.18 -4.76 -0.23
N HIS A 37 -9.91 -5.72 0.36
CA HIS A 37 -9.34 -6.61 1.38
C HIS A 37 -8.25 -7.51 0.80
N ALA A 38 -8.42 -8.03 -0.41
CA ALA A 38 -7.44 -8.89 -1.06
C ALA A 38 -6.08 -8.18 -1.27
N LEU A 39 -6.08 -6.88 -1.61
CA LEU A 39 -4.85 -6.09 -1.79
C LEU A 39 -3.99 -6.00 -0.51
N PHE A 40 -4.58 -6.18 0.67
CA PHE A 40 -3.86 -6.16 1.95
C PHE A 40 -3.51 -7.57 2.46
N ASN A 41 -3.96 -8.64 1.79
CA ASN A 41 -3.66 -10.02 2.13
C ASN A 41 -2.36 -10.50 1.46
N LEU A 42 -1.23 -10.10 2.04
CA LEU A 42 0.08 -10.39 1.47
C LEU A 42 0.49 -11.89 1.62
N PRO A 43 1.14 -12.48 0.59
CA PRO A 43 1.80 -13.77 0.69
C PRO A 43 2.72 -13.88 1.91
N LYS A 44 2.87 -15.11 2.43
CA LYS A 44 3.64 -15.39 3.66
C LYS A 44 5.07 -14.84 3.62
N TYR A 45 5.77 -15.00 2.49
CA TYR A 45 7.15 -14.55 2.36
C TYR A 45 7.27 -13.02 2.43
N LEU A 46 6.37 -12.28 1.76
CA LEU A 46 6.35 -10.82 1.83
C LEU A 46 6.08 -10.31 3.25
N ARG A 47 5.16 -10.95 4.00
CA ARG A 47 4.93 -10.59 5.41
C ARG A 47 6.19 -10.78 6.25
N ALA A 48 6.94 -11.86 6.03
CA ALA A 48 8.19 -12.11 6.72
C ALA A 48 9.25 -11.07 6.38
N ASP A 49 9.40 -10.72 5.10
CA ASP A 49 10.40 -9.75 4.65
C ASP A 49 10.09 -8.33 5.14
N ILE A 50 8.82 -7.91 5.11
CA ILE A 50 8.37 -6.64 5.67
C ILE A 50 8.69 -6.56 7.17
N ASN A 51 8.42 -7.62 7.93
CA ASN A 51 8.72 -7.66 9.37
C ASN A 51 10.22 -7.66 9.68
N ARG A 52 11.07 -8.12 8.75
CA ARG A 52 12.53 -8.15 8.88
C ARG A 52 13.20 -6.85 8.44
N GLN A 53 12.52 -6.01 7.67
CA GLN A 53 13.09 -4.77 7.15
C GLN A 53 13.31 -3.77 8.29
N THR A 54 14.52 -3.23 8.38
CA THR A 54 14.94 -2.27 9.41
C THR A 54 15.46 -0.95 8.85
N ARG A 55 15.68 -0.85 7.53
CA ARG A 55 16.20 0.37 6.91
C ARG A 55 15.18 1.51 7.04
N ILE A 56 15.64 2.64 7.59
CA ILE A 56 14.90 3.90 7.60
C ILE A 56 15.53 4.81 6.55
N ILE A 57 14.73 5.23 5.57
CA ILE A 57 15.16 6.23 4.59
C ILE A 57 15.03 7.60 5.24
N SER A 58 16.11 8.37 5.24
CA SER A 58 16.15 9.72 5.82
C SER A 58 17.02 10.65 4.98
N ASP A 59 16.94 11.96 5.20
CA ASP A 59 17.77 12.94 4.47
C ASP A 59 19.28 12.68 4.61
N LYS A 60 19.71 12.06 5.73
CA LYS A 60 21.11 11.72 6.00
C LYS A 60 21.54 10.37 5.41
N ASP A 61 20.59 9.51 5.06
CA ASP A 61 20.80 8.20 4.44
C ASP A 61 19.69 7.91 3.42
N PRO A 62 19.72 8.61 2.26
CA PRO A 62 18.70 8.43 1.23
C PRO A 62 18.81 7.04 0.61
N LEU A 63 17.69 6.52 0.11
CA LEU A 63 17.73 5.33 -0.73
C LEU A 63 18.29 5.71 -2.10
N THR A 64 19.49 5.24 -2.42
CA THR A 64 20.09 5.40 -3.75
C THR A 64 19.94 4.11 -4.54
N GLU A 65 19.28 4.17 -5.69
CA GLU A 65 19.25 3.06 -6.63
C GLU A 65 20.58 3.03 -7.39
N HIS A 66 21.40 1.99 -7.18
CA HIS A 66 22.57 1.78 -8.02
C HIS A 66 22.11 1.02 -9.27
N TYR A 67 21.65 1.76 -10.29
CA TYR A 67 21.27 1.17 -11.56
C TYR A 67 22.54 0.74 -12.31
N PRO A 68 22.77 -0.55 -12.62
CA PRO A 68 24.01 -1.02 -13.23
C PRO A 68 24.22 -0.59 -14.70
N GLY A 69 23.45 0.39 -15.20
CA GLY A 69 23.48 0.86 -16.59
C GLY A 69 23.52 2.37 -16.78
N ILE A 70 23.56 3.18 -15.72
CA ILE A 70 23.71 4.65 -15.82
C ILE A 70 24.98 5.03 -15.06
N SER A 71 25.98 5.49 -15.80
CA SER A 71 27.23 5.97 -15.19
C SER A 71 26.95 7.19 -14.32
N PRO A 72 27.40 7.22 -13.05
CA PRO A 72 27.20 8.36 -12.16
C PRO A 72 28.24 9.45 -12.50
N HIS A 73 28.09 10.10 -13.65
CA HIS A 73 28.89 11.26 -14.02
C HIS A 73 28.02 12.36 -14.61
N LYS A 74 27.69 13.34 -13.76
CA LYS A 74 28.04 14.73 -14.01
C LYS A 74 28.18 15.48 -12.69
#